data_AF-A0A1I1SWV7-F1
#
_entry.id   AF-A0A1I1SWV7-F1
#
_cell.length_a   1.000
_cell.length_b   1.000
_cell.length_c   1.000
_cell.angle_alpha   90.00
_cell.angle_beta   90.00
_cell.angle_gamma   90.00
#
_symmetry.space_group_name_H-M   'P 1'
#
loop_
_entity.id
_entity.type
_entity.pdbx_description
1 polymer ?
#
loop_
_entity_poly.entity_id
_entity_poly.type
_entity_poly.pdbx_seq_one_letter_code
_entity_poly.pdbx_strand_id
1 'polypeptide(L)'
;MILLQLSAGQGPVECCKAVSLALKTIEKQCREKGIKLDIVETMATKEQDCFKSVLLQFDSEQLDSKKADSEKESSAKEIAESWQGAMLWVCQSSFRPKHKRKNWFFSGQMYEINETQLDKGVTFQTCRASGAGGQHVNTTDSAVRATHTETGISVRVESERSQHANKRLARALLFQKLEATKLEKMTQQEKNRWQQHWDVERGNPVKTFKGERFAAV
;
A
#
# COMPACT_ATOMS: atom_id res chain seq x y z
N MET A 1 -1.15 4.02 -8.51
CA MET A 1 -0.45 2.73 -8.31
C MET A 1 -1.43 1.68 -7.79
N ILE A 2 -1.39 0.46 -8.34
CA ILE A 2 -2.24 -0.65 -7.91
C ILE A 2 -1.35 -1.71 -7.25
N LEU A 3 -1.70 -2.10 -6.02
CA LEU A 3 -1.05 -3.17 -5.29
C LEU A 3 -2.01 -4.34 -5.08
N LEU A 4 -1.50 -5.58 -5.13
CA LEU A 4 -2.24 -6.78 -4.78
C LEU A 4 -1.42 -7.61 -3.80
N GLN A 5 -1.98 -7.86 -2.61
CA GLN A 5 -1.40 -8.75 -1.62
C GLN A 5 -2.08 -10.10 -1.68
N LEU A 6 -1.32 -11.16 -1.96
CA LEU A 6 -1.77 -12.55 -1.83
C LEU A 6 -1.30 -13.13 -0.49
N SER A 7 -2.19 -13.81 0.23
CA SER A 7 -1.91 -14.36 1.56
C SER A 7 -2.44 -15.77 1.75
N ALA A 8 -1.60 -16.65 2.30
CA ALA A 8 -1.99 -17.98 2.76
C ALA A 8 -2.60 -17.98 4.17
N GLY A 9 -2.60 -16.85 4.89
CA GLY A 9 -3.15 -16.78 6.23
C GLY A 9 -2.38 -17.62 7.25
N GLN A 10 -3.14 -18.17 8.20
CA GLN A 10 -2.72 -19.28 9.06
C GLN A 10 -2.92 -20.66 8.42
N GLY A 11 -2.97 -20.71 7.08
CA GLY A 11 -3.03 -21.96 6.34
C GLY A 11 -1.74 -22.78 6.47
N PRO A 12 -1.82 -24.11 6.31
CA PRO A 12 -0.64 -24.96 6.21
C PRO A 12 0.14 -24.69 4.91
N VAL A 13 1.26 -25.39 4.71
CA VAL A 13 2.12 -25.23 3.53
C VAL A 13 1.37 -25.36 2.20
N GLU A 14 0.30 -26.14 2.13
CA GLU A 14 -0.51 -26.26 0.91
C GLU A 14 -1.16 -24.93 0.50
N CYS A 15 -1.58 -24.10 1.46
CA CYS A 15 -2.07 -22.75 1.19
C CYS A 15 -0.93 -21.84 0.70
N CYS A 16 0.28 -22.00 1.24
CA CYS A 16 1.46 -21.26 0.78
C CYS A 16 1.84 -21.65 -0.66
N LYS A 17 1.67 -22.93 -1.01
CA LYS A 17 1.84 -23.39 -2.39
C LYS A 17 0.78 -22.80 -3.32
N ALA A 18 -0.47 -22.67 -2.85
CA ALA A 18 -1.55 -22.02 -3.61
C ALA A 18 -1.19 -20.57 -3.97
N VAL A 19 -0.63 -19.80 -3.02
CA VAL A 19 -0.15 -18.43 -3.26
C VAL A 19 0.93 -18.39 -4.36
N SER A 20 1.90 -19.30 -4.33
CA SER A 20 2.93 -19.37 -5.37
C SER A 20 2.36 -19.73 -6.75
N LEU A 21 1.34 -20.59 -6.81
CA LEU A 21 0.66 -20.95 -8.07
C LEU A 21 -0.17 -19.79 -8.60
N ALA A 22 -0.85 -19.06 -7.71
CA ALA A 22 -1.56 -17.83 -8.04
C ALA A 22 -0.60 -16.78 -8.61
N LEU A 23 0.55 -16.56 -7.97
CA LEU A 23 1.60 -15.65 -8.46
C LEU A 23 2.01 -15.98 -9.90
N LYS A 24 2.39 -17.24 -10.17
CA LYS A 24 2.78 -17.69 -11.52
C LYS A 24 1.66 -17.48 -12.55
N THR A 25 0.41 -17.61 -12.12
CA THR A 25 -0.77 -17.39 -12.98
C THR A 25 -0.95 -15.90 -13.28
N ILE A 26 -0.79 -15.03 -12.28
CA ILE A 26 -0.87 -13.57 -12.45
C ILE A 26 0.27 -13.07 -13.34
N GLU A 27 1.51 -13.52 -13.11
CA GLU A 27 2.65 -13.18 -13.97
C GLU A 27 2.38 -13.52 -15.44
N LYS A 28 1.78 -14.69 -15.69
CA LYS A 28 1.38 -15.10 -17.04
C LYS A 28 0.30 -14.17 -17.62
N GLN A 29 -0.74 -13.83 -16.84
CA GLN A 29 -1.80 -12.91 -17.27
C GLN A 29 -1.25 -11.52 -17.58
N CYS A 30 -0.36 -10.99 -16.73
CA CYS A 30 0.30 -9.71 -16.95
C CYS A 30 1.16 -9.75 -18.22
N ARG A 31 1.91 -10.82 -18.44
CA ARG A 31 2.72 -11.00 -19.66
C ARG A 31 1.86 -11.06 -20.92
N GLU A 32 0.71 -11.72 -20.89
CA GLU A 32 -0.22 -11.79 -22.02
C GLU A 32 -0.85 -10.43 -22.33
N LYS A 33 -1.17 -9.62 -21.31
CA LYS A 33 -1.71 -8.26 -21.46
C LYS A 33 -0.62 -7.17 -21.60
N GLY A 34 0.66 -7.53 -21.57
CA GLY A 34 1.78 -6.58 -21.65
C GLY A 34 1.86 -5.60 -20.46
N ILE A 35 1.41 -6.03 -19.28
CA ILE A 35 1.45 -5.26 -18.02
C ILE A 35 2.72 -5.65 -17.26
N LYS A 36 3.46 -4.65 -16.78
CA LYS A 36 4.63 -4.88 -15.94
C LYS A 36 4.19 -5.17 -14.50
N LEU A 37 4.73 -6.23 -13.92
CA LEU A 37 4.44 -6.69 -12.56
C LEU A 37 5.74 -6.76 -11.77
N ASP A 38 5.82 -5.99 -10.69
CA ASP A 38 6.97 -5.97 -9.79
C ASP A 38 6.59 -6.65 -8.46
N ILE A 39 7.45 -7.52 -7.96
CA ILE A 39 7.28 -8.14 -6.64
C ILE A 39 7.92 -7.22 -5.61
N VAL A 40 7.08 -6.59 -4.78
CA VAL A 40 7.55 -5.63 -3.77
C VAL A 40 8.05 -6.34 -2.53
N GLU A 41 7.33 -7.38 -2.09
CA GLU A 41 7.59 -8.05 -0.83
C GLU A 41 7.21 -9.53 -0.92
N THR A 42 8.02 -10.40 -0.33
CA THR A 42 7.70 -11.83 -0.20
C THR A 42 8.00 -12.33 1.20
N MET A 43 7.09 -13.12 1.75
CA MET A 43 7.32 -13.91 2.96
C MET A 43 7.44 -15.37 2.57
N ALA A 44 8.67 -15.86 2.42
CA ALA A 44 8.94 -17.26 2.08
C ALA A 44 8.69 -18.18 3.28
N THR A 45 8.40 -19.45 2.99
CA THR A 45 8.38 -20.52 4.00
C THR A 45 9.66 -21.36 3.93
N LYS A 46 9.82 -22.34 4.83
CA LYS A 46 10.94 -23.29 4.81
C LYS A 46 10.94 -24.17 3.55
N GLU A 47 9.79 -24.31 2.91
CA GLU A 47 9.57 -25.17 1.76
C GLU A 47 9.81 -24.37 0.47
N GLN A 48 10.48 -25.00 -0.51
CA GLN A 48 10.83 -24.35 -1.76
C GLN A 48 9.57 -23.98 -2.57
N ASP A 49 9.60 -22.85 -3.27
CA ASP A 49 8.49 -22.35 -4.08
C ASP A 49 7.15 -22.22 -3.30
N CYS A 50 7.19 -21.92 -2.00
CA CYS A 50 6.02 -21.75 -1.15
C CYS A 50 6.09 -20.40 -0.41
N PHE A 51 5.21 -19.48 -0.79
CA PHE A 51 5.12 -18.16 -0.18
C PHE A 51 3.94 -18.10 0.78
N LYS A 52 4.20 -17.63 1.99
CA LYS A 52 3.17 -17.32 2.97
C LYS A 52 2.42 -16.04 2.57
N SER A 53 3.14 -15.03 2.08
CA SER A 53 2.59 -13.78 1.58
C SER A 53 3.40 -13.27 0.39
N VAL A 54 2.74 -12.62 -0.58
CA VAL A 54 3.39 -11.91 -1.68
C VAL A 54 2.67 -10.58 -1.90
N LEU A 55 3.41 -9.47 -1.98
CA LEU A 55 2.91 -8.19 -2.42
C LEU A 55 3.38 -7.93 -3.85
N LEU A 56 2.42 -7.64 -4.71
CA LEU A 56 2.62 -7.33 -6.12
C LEU A 56 2.27 -5.88 -6.38
N GLN A 57 3.08 -5.24 -7.20
CA GLN A 57 2.85 -3.91 -7.75
C GLN A 57 2.63 -4.03 -9.25
N PHE A 58 1.49 -3.52 -9.71
CA PHE A 58 1.21 -3.38 -11.13
C PHE A 58 1.72 -2.01 -11.55
N ASP A 59 2.71 -2.00 -12.43
CA ASP A 59 3.28 -0.78 -12.97
C ASP A 59 2.54 -0.45 -14.27
N SER A 60 1.71 0.59 -14.21
CA SER A 60 1.21 1.28 -15.39
C SER A 60 2.18 2.43 -15.64
N GLU A 61 3.16 2.25 -16.53
CA GLU A 61 4.07 3.33 -16.91
C GLU A 61 3.28 4.60 -17.22
N GLN A 62 3.41 5.64 -16.38
CA GLN A 62 3.00 6.99 -16.74
C GLN A 62 4.12 7.61 -17.54
N LEU A 63 4.10 7.40 -18.86
CA LEU A 63 4.94 8.18 -19.78
C LEU A 63 4.03 9.04 -20.68
N ASP A 64 3.54 10.14 -20.10
CA ASP A 64 3.09 11.37 -20.78
C ASP A 64 2.19 11.23 -22.04
N SER A 65 1.41 10.15 -22.20
CA SER A 65 0.56 9.95 -23.38
C SER A 65 -0.87 9.52 -23.01
N LYS A 66 -1.69 10.54 -22.71
CA LYS A 66 -3.09 10.55 -22.20
C LYS A 66 -4.17 9.65 -22.87
N LYS A 67 -3.85 8.68 -23.73
CA LYS A 67 -4.86 7.79 -24.37
C LYS A 67 -4.51 6.30 -24.43
N ALA A 68 -3.23 5.92 -24.46
CA ALA A 68 -2.84 4.49 -24.48
C ALA A 68 -2.72 3.90 -23.05
N ASP A 69 -2.51 4.77 -22.06
CA ASP A 69 -2.23 4.37 -20.67
C ASP A 69 -3.50 3.95 -19.90
N SER A 70 -4.68 4.46 -20.29
CA SER A 70 -5.95 4.15 -19.61
C SER A 70 -6.41 2.71 -19.80
N GLU A 71 -6.13 2.09 -20.94
CA GLU A 71 -6.51 0.70 -21.22
C GLU A 71 -5.63 -0.30 -20.47
N LYS A 72 -4.33 -0.01 -20.35
CA LYS A 72 -3.38 -0.82 -19.56
C LYS A 72 -3.65 -0.70 -18.07
N GLU A 73 -3.91 0.51 -17.58
CA GLU A 73 -4.28 0.76 -16.18
C GLU A 73 -5.60 0.06 -15.84
N SER A 74 -6.60 0.14 -16.74
CA SER A 74 -7.88 -0.57 -16.59
C SER A 74 -7.68 -2.08 -16.62
N SER A 75 -6.84 -2.61 -17.52
CA SER A 75 -6.52 -4.04 -17.59
C SER A 75 -5.77 -4.55 -16.36
N ALA A 76 -4.89 -3.74 -15.77
CA ALA A 76 -4.19 -4.06 -14.54
C ALA A 76 -5.14 -4.08 -13.34
N LYS A 77 -6.05 -3.10 -13.28
CA LYS A 77 -7.12 -3.04 -12.29
C LYS A 77 -8.04 -4.26 -12.40
N GLU A 78 -8.50 -4.61 -13.60
CA GLU A 78 -9.32 -5.80 -13.82
C GLU A 78 -8.64 -7.09 -13.34
N ILE A 79 -7.34 -7.25 -13.63
CA ILE A 79 -6.59 -8.41 -13.12
C ILE A 79 -6.61 -8.37 -11.59
N ALA A 80 -6.17 -7.28 -10.96
CA ALA A 80 -6.07 -7.16 -9.52
C ALA A 80 -7.43 -7.36 -8.81
N GLU A 81 -8.50 -6.74 -9.31
CA GLU A 81 -9.88 -6.91 -8.82
C GLU A 81 -10.34 -8.36 -8.93
N SER A 82 -10.02 -9.05 -10.03
CA SER A 82 -10.39 -10.46 -10.18
C SER A 82 -9.76 -11.35 -9.11
N TRP A 83 -8.58 -10.99 -8.61
CA TRP A 83 -7.87 -11.71 -7.56
C TRP A 83 -8.21 -11.20 -6.15
N GLN A 84 -9.18 -10.29 -6.01
CA GLN A 84 -9.64 -9.82 -4.70
C GLN A 84 -10.63 -10.80 -4.05
N GLY A 85 -10.42 -11.07 -2.76
CA GLY A 85 -11.29 -11.91 -1.93
C GLY A 85 -10.71 -13.29 -1.62
N ALA A 86 -11.56 -14.16 -1.05
CA ALA A 86 -11.20 -15.53 -0.72
C ALA A 86 -11.11 -16.40 -1.99
N MET A 87 -10.13 -17.29 -2.04
CA MET A 87 -9.88 -18.19 -3.16
C MET A 87 -9.65 -19.61 -2.64
N LEU A 88 -10.05 -20.58 -3.46
CA LEU A 88 -10.00 -21.99 -3.10
C LEU A 88 -9.18 -22.78 -4.12
N TRP A 89 -8.14 -23.44 -3.67
CA TRP A 89 -7.45 -24.46 -4.44
C TRP A 89 -7.83 -25.85 -3.93
N VAL A 90 -8.40 -26.67 -4.82
CA VAL A 90 -8.80 -28.05 -4.55
C VAL A 90 -7.76 -29.00 -5.14
N CYS A 91 -6.88 -29.52 -4.31
CA CYS A 91 -5.84 -30.46 -4.71
C CYS A 91 -5.50 -31.43 -3.56
N GLN A 92 -5.17 -32.68 -3.90
CA GLN A 92 -4.58 -33.59 -2.92
C GLN A 92 -3.23 -33.01 -2.46
N SER A 93 -2.94 -33.05 -1.15
CA SER A 93 -1.66 -32.53 -0.63
C SER A 93 -0.49 -33.38 -1.14
N SER A 94 0.49 -32.71 -1.77
CA SER A 94 1.79 -33.28 -2.12
C SER A 94 2.75 -33.34 -0.92
N PHE A 95 2.59 -32.44 0.06
CA PHE A 95 3.43 -32.36 1.26
C PHE A 95 3.05 -33.40 2.32
N ARG A 96 1.77 -33.80 2.34
CA ARG A 96 1.25 -34.82 3.25
C ARG A 96 0.52 -35.90 2.46
N PRO A 97 1.26 -36.83 1.81
CA PRO A 97 0.68 -37.97 1.13
C PRO A 97 -0.19 -38.75 2.12
N LYS A 98 -1.45 -39.05 1.76
CA LYS A 98 -2.51 -39.69 2.58
C LYS A 98 -3.40 -38.77 3.43
N HIS A 99 -3.13 -37.46 3.51
CA HIS A 99 -4.03 -36.56 4.23
C HIS A 99 -5.38 -36.38 3.49
N LYS A 100 -6.52 -36.47 4.19
CA LYS A 100 -7.85 -36.45 3.55
C LYS A 100 -8.30 -35.08 3.01
N ARG A 101 -7.79 -33.99 3.60
CA ARG A 101 -8.16 -32.62 3.19
C ARG A 101 -7.62 -32.31 1.79
N LYS A 102 -8.47 -31.69 0.97
CA LYS A 102 -8.14 -31.24 -0.39
C LYS A 102 -8.37 -29.74 -0.62
N ASN A 103 -9.03 -29.06 0.32
CA ASN A 103 -9.43 -27.66 0.17
C ASN A 103 -8.43 -26.73 0.87
N TRP A 104 -7.74 -25.92 0.08
CA TRP A 104 -6.71 -24.98 0.52
C TRP A 104 -7.16 -23.56 0.19
N PHE A 105 -7.42 -22.76 1.23
CA PHE A 105 -7.87 -21.39 1.08
C PHE A 105 -6.70 -20.42 1.14
N PHE A 106 -6.76 -19.38 0.33
CA PHE A 106 -5.87 -18.23 0.34
C PHE A 106 -6.70 -16.99 -0.03
N SER A 107 -6.19 -15.80 0.17
CA SER A 107 -6.89 -14.56 -0.19
C SER A 107 -6.02 -13.63 -1.00
N GLY A 108 -6.68 -12.73 -1.72
CA GLY A 108 -6.05 -11.57 -2.34
C GLY A 108 -6.73 -10.29 -1.88
N GLN A 109 -5.94 -9.25 -1.62
CA GLN A 109 -6.44 -7.94 -1.25
C GLN A 109 -5.80 -6.89 -2.16
N MET A 110 -6.65 -6.14 -2.86
CA MET A 110 -6.21 -5.03 -3.70
C MET A 110 -6.15 -3.74 -2.89
N TYR A 111 -5.15 -2.90 -3.17
CA TYR A 111 -5.02 -1.55 -2.67
C TYR A 111 -4.75 -0.59 -3.83
N GLU A 112 -5.55 0.45 -3.94
CA GLU A 112 -5.28 1.57 -4.83
C GLU A 112 -4.55 2.66 -4.05
N ILE A 113 -3.31 2.91 -4.43
CA ILE A 113 -2.52 4.01 -3.88
C ILE A 113 -2.54 5.13 -4.91
N ASN A 114 -3.24 6.21 -4.56
CA ASN A 114 -3.20 7.43 -5.33
C ASN A 114 -1.96 8.24 -4.91
N GLU A 115 -0.94 8.24 -5.76
CA GLU A 115 0.32 8.95 -5.51
C GLU A 115 0.19 10.47 -5.69
N THR A 116 -0.96 10.99 -6.16
CA THR A 116 -1.14 12.43 -6.40
C THR A 116 -1.27 13.31 -5.15
N GLN A 117 -0.99 12.80 -3.96
CA GLN A 117 -1.09 13.56 -2.71
C GLN A 117 0.29 13.82 -2.07
N LEU A 118 1.25 14.18 -2.90
CA LEU A 118 2.49 14.78 -2.43
C LEU A 118 2.89 15.91 -3.38
N ASP A 119 3.03 17.09 -2.80
CA ASP A 119 3.51 18.35 -3.38
C ASP A 119 2.48 19.22 -4.14
N LYS A 120 1.55 19.84 -3.38
CA LYS A 120 1.23 21.28 -3.46
C LYS A 120 0.28 21.74 -2.34
N GLY A 121 0.58 22.91 -1.76
CA GLY A 121 -0.36 23.64 -0.90
C GLY A 121 0.09 23.83 0.54
N VAL A 122 1.05 24.75 0.75
CA VAL A 122 1.34 25.28 2.10
C VAL A 122 0.88 26.72 2.15
N THR A 123 -0.10 26.99 3.01
CA THR A 123 -0.54 28.36 3.31
C THR A 123 0.24 28.87 4.52
N PHE A 124 0.70 30.12 4.43
CA PHE A 124 1.39 30.80 5.53
C PHE A 124 0.52 31.96 6.01
N GLN A 125 0.24 31.98 7.31
CA GLN A 125 -0.46 33.06 7.99
C GLN A 125 0.50 33.72 8.97
N THR A 126 0.58 35.05 8.95
CA THR A 126 1.31 35.81 9.96
C THR A 126 0.41 36.09 11.15
N CYS A 127 0.99 36.04 12.35
CA CYS A 127 0.28 36.28 13.59
C CYS A 127 1.17 37.09 14.55
N ARG A 128 0.56 37.69 15.57
CA ARG A 128 1.32 38.25 16.69
C ARG A 128 1.90 37.13 17.54
N ALA A 129 3.16 37.29 17.93
CA ALA A 129 3.81 36.39 18.87
C ALA A 129 3.15 36.50 20.25
N SER A 130 2.98 35.37 20.93
CA SER A 130 2.44 35.33 22.30
C SER A 130 3.58 35.29 23.32
N GLY A 131 3.59 36.21 24.29
CA GLY A 131 4.56 36.16 25.39
C GLY A 131 4.72 37.48 26.15
N ALA A 132 5.42 37.42 27.29
CA ALA A 132 5.82 38.59 28.07
C ALA A 132 6.92 39.37 27.35
N GLY A 133 6.56 40.06 26.27
CA GLY A 133 7.47 40.87 25.46
C GLY A 133 7.21 42.37 25.59
N GLY A 134 8.22 43.19 25.32
CA GLY A 134 8.09 44.65 25.24
C GLY A 134 7.24 45.12 24.05
N GLN A 135 7.12 46.44 23.84
CA GLN A 135 6.29 47.04 22.77
C GLN A 135 6.46 46.38 21.39
N HIS A 136 7.68 45.98 21.03
CA HIS A 136 7.97 45.36 19.74
C HIS A 136 7.28 43.98 19.54
N VAL A 137 7.01 43.23 20.60
CA VAL A 137 6.31 41.93 20.53
C VAL A 137 4.80 42.13 20.36
N ASN A 138 4.26 43.22 20.92
CA ASN A 138 2.82 43.50 20.89
C ASN A 138 2.36 44.19 19.59
N THR A 139 3.29 44.82 18.86
CA THR A 139 2.99 45.61 17.65
C THR A 139 3.38 44.92 16.35
N THR A 140 4.33 43.97 16.37
CA THR A 140 4.88 43.35 15.15
C THR A 140 4.37 41.92 14.94
N ASP A 141 3.85 41.63 13.75
CA ASP A 141 3.39 40.30 13.35
C ASP A 141 4.56 39.40 12.92
N SER A 142 5.42 39.04 13.88
CA SER A 142 6.61 38.22 13.63
C SER A 142 6.34 36.71 13.62
N ALA A 143 5.26 36.23 14.25
CA ALA A 143 4.95 34.80 14.30
C ALA A 143 4.37 34.30 12.97
N VAL A 144 4.66 33.05 12.60
CA VAL A 144 4.18 32.44 11.36
C VAL A 144 3.54 31.09 11.64
N ARG A 145 2.34 30.89 11.10
CA ARG A 145 1.66 29.60 11.03
C ARG A 145 1.73 29.07 9.61
N ALA A 146 2.35 27.90 9.43
CA ALA A 146 2.35 27.18 8.17
C ALA A 146 1.31 26.04 8.25
N THR A 147 0.45 25.91 7.24
CA THR A 147 -0.58 24.88 7.18
C THR A 147 -0.51 24.15 5.84
N HIS A 148 -0.38 22.83 5.88
CA HIS A 148 -0.51 21.99 4.70
C HIS A 148 -2.00 21.81 4.38
N THR A 149 -2.46 22.28 3.23
CA THR A 149 -3.89 22.35 2.89
C THR A 149 -4.53 20.98 2.75
N GLU A 150 -3.77 20.00 2.27
CA GLU A 150 -4.32 18.67 1.99
C GLU A 150 -4.44 17.82 3.27
N THR A 151 -3.47 17.91 4.18
CA THR A 151 -3.47 17.11 5.42
C THR A 151 -4.07 17.86 6.62
N GLY A 152 -4.27 19.18 6.52
CA GLY A 152 -4.70 20.04 7.62
C GLY A 152 -3.65 20.22 8.73
N ILE A 153 -2.46 19.61 8.59
CA ILE A 153 -1.39 19.72 9.57
C ILE A 153 -0.85 21.15 9.55
N SER A 154 -0.84 21.77 10.72
CA SER A 154 -0.27 23.10 10.91
C SER A 154 0.83 23.12 11.96
N VAL A 155 1.75 24.07 11.79
CA VAL A 155 2.84 24.38 12.72
C VAL A 155 2.91 25.88 12.90
N ARG A 156 3.03 26.34 14.15
CA ARG A 156 3.22 27.75 14.51
C ARG A 156 4.64 27.95 15.05
N VAL A 157 5.32 28.97 14.57
CA VAL A 157 6.67 29.35 15.00
C VAL A 157 6.72 30.82 15.35
N GLU A 158 7.28 31.12 16.52
CA GLU A 158 7.46 32.49 17.05
C GLU A 158 8.79 32.68 17.78
N SER A 159 9.76 31.77 17.58
CA SER A 159 11.04 31.76 18.29
C SER A 159 11.99 32.89 17.86
N GLU A 160 11.90 33.33 16.60
CA GLU A 160 12.77 34.37 16.05
C GLU A 160 12.09 35.75 16.05
N ARG A 161 12.90 36.80 16.10
CA ARG A 161 12.40 38.20 16.02
C ARG A 161 11.92 38.57 14.60
N SER A 162 12.40 37.87 13.58
CA SER A 162 12.08 38.12 12.17
C SER A 162 11.04 37.12 11.62
N GLN A 163 10.01 37.65 10.98
CA GLN A 163 8.98 36.88 10.28
C GLN A 163 9.59 35.94 9.22
N HIS A 164 10.61 36.39 8.48
CA HIS A 164 11.23 35.57 7.43
C HIS A 164 11.97 34.37 8.01
N ALA A 165 12.64 34.55 9.15
CA ALA A 165 13.29 33.46 9.87
C ALA A 165 12.26 32.46 10.42
N ASN A 166 11.18 32.96 11.02
CA ASN A 166 10.06 32.12 11.49
C ASN A 166 9.37 31.37 10.34
N LYS A 167 9.21 31.98 9.16
CA LYS A 167 8.64 31.32 7.98
C LYS A 167 9.49 30.15 7.49
N ARG A 168 10.82 30.32 7.45
CA ARG A 168 11.76 29.26 7.05
C ARG A 168 11.72 28.09 8.03
N LEU A 169 11.71 28.39 9.33
CA LEU A 169 11.66 27.38 10.38
C LEU A 169 10.31 26.66 10.41
N ALA A 170 9.20 27.39 10.22
CA ALA A 170 7.86 26.80 10.09
C ALA A 170 7.76 25.84 8.90
N ARG A 171 8.42 26.15 7.77
CA ARG A 171 8.48 25.23 6.62
C ARG A 171 9.25 23.95 6.94
N ALA A 172 10.41 24.06 7.59
CA ALA A 172 11.23 22.90 7.95
C ALA A 172 10.51 21.97 8.94
N LEU A 173 9.90 22.54 9.99
CA LEU A 173 9.11 21.77 10.96
C LEU A 173 7.87 21.15 10.36
N LEU A 174 7.17 21.86 9.46
CA LEU A 174 6.01 21.32 8.76
C LEU A 174 6.41 20.11 7.90
N PHE A 175 7.52 20.21 7.18
CA PHE A 175 8.05 19.11 6.36
C PHE A 175 8.44 17.90 7.23
N GLN A 176 9.20 18.11 8.31
CA GLN A 176 9.56 17.03 9.25
C GLN A 176 8.31 16.34 9.83
N LYS A 177 7.27 17.11 10.17
CA LYS A 177 6.01 16.55 10.69
C LYS A 177 5.25 15.76 9.63
N LEU A 178 5.24 16.22 8.38
CA LEU A 178 4.67 15.49 7.25
C LEU A 178 5.41 14.17 7.00
N GLU A 179 6.75 14.17 7.05
CA GLU A 179 7.56 12.96 6.92
C GLU A 179 7.30 11.97 8.05
N ALA A 180 7.25 12.45 9.30
CA ALA A 180 6.94 11.61 10.45
C ALA A 180 5.54 10.97 10.33
N THR A 181 4.52 11.76 9.96
CA THR A 181 3.17 11.24 9.71
C THR A 181 3.14 10.26 8.54
N LYS A 182 3.93 10.49 7.48
CA LYS A 182 4.06 9.56 6.36
C LYS A 182 4.65 8.22 6.84
N LEU A 183 5.73 8.26 7.63
CA LEU A 183 6.36 7.08 8.20
C LEU A 183 5.42 6.33 9.14
N GLU A 184 4.67 7.02 10.00
CA GLU A 184 3.64 6.43 10.86
C GLU A 184 2.53 5.76 10.05
N LYS A 185 2.04 6.44 8.98
CA LYS A 185 1.04 5.86 8.08
C LYS A 185 1.57 4.62 7.37
N MET A 186 2.80 4.66 6.86
CA MET A 186 3.45 3.49 6.26
C MET A 186 3.55 2.35 7.27
N THR A 187 4.04 2.64 8.49
CA THR A 187 4.16 1.66 9.57
C THR A 187 2.79 1.08 9.96
N GLN A 188 1.74 1.90 10.00
CA GLN A 188 0.38 1.44 10.31
C GLN A 188 -0.21 0.63 9.16
N GLN A 189 0.04 1.03 7.91
CA GLN A 189 -0.34 0.26 6.73
C GLN A 189 0.38 -1.09 6.70
N GLU A 190 1.67 -1.13 7.01
CA GLU A 190 2.45 -2.36 7.17
C GLU A 190 1.89 -3.23 8.31
N LYS A 191 1.58 -2.64 9.47
CA LYS A 191 0.92 -3.36 10.57
C LYS A 191 -0.45 -3.89 10.20
N ASN A 192 -1.27 -3.11 9.51
CA ASN A 192 -2.59 -3.52 9.05
C ASN A 192 -2.47 -4.62 7.99
N ARG A 193 -1.56 -4.49 7.02
CA ARG A 193 -1.23 -5.51 6.02
C ARG A 193 -0.71 -6.78 6.68
N TRP A 194 0.09 -6.65 7.74
CA TRP A 194 0.56 -7.75 8.56
C TRP A 194 -0.60 -8.40 9.32
N GLN A 195 -1.53 -7.66 9.91
CA GLN A 195 -2.70 -8.27 10.58
C GLN A 195 -3.64 -8.95 9.58
N GLN A 196 -3.90 -8.31 8.43
CA GLN A 196 -4.69 -8.87 7.33
C GLN A 196 -4.03 -10.10 6.71
N HIS A 197 -2.70 -10.19 6.77
CA HIS A 197 -1.99 -11.42 6.41
C HIS A 197 -2.38 -12.60 7.30
N TRP A 198 -2.84 -12.40 8.54
CA TRP A 198 -3.23 -13.49 9.45
C TRP A 198 -4.69 -13.90 9.31
N ASP A 199 -5.57 -12.97 8.96
CA ASP A 199 -7.02 -13.18 8.89
C ASP A 199 -7.47 -13.46 7.46
N VAL A 200 -7.63 -14.74 7.13
CA VAL A 200 -8.15 -15.19 5.83
C VAL A 200 -9.52 -15.78 6.03
N GLU A 201 -10.54 -15.12 5.47
CA GLU A 201 -11.91 -15.61 5.47
C GLU A 201 -11.98 -16.97 4.73
N ARG A 202 -12.59 -17.96 5.40
CA ARG A 202 -12.74 -19.32 4.88
C ARG A 202 -14.20 -19.53 4.49
N GLY A 203 -14.48 -19.49 3.19
CA GLY A 203 -15.82 -19.68 2.66
C GLY A 203 -16.07 -18.78 1.44
N ASN A 204 -17.14 -19.07 0.69
CA ASN A 204 -17.58 -18.30 -0.48
C ASN A 204 -16.43 -17.83 -1.40
N PRO A 205 -15.63 -18.75 -1.97
CA PRO A 205 -14.47 -18.36 -2.75
C PRO A 205 -14.89 -17.66 -4.05
N VAL A 206 -14.28 -16.50 -4.31
CA VAL A 206 -14.43 -15.71 -5.54
C VAL A 206 -13.86 -16.48 -6.74
N LYS A 207 -12.77 -17.23 -6.53
CA LYS A 207 -12.18 -18.12 -7.53
C LYS A 207 -11.90 -19.50 -6.97
N THR A 208 -12.18 -20.52 -7.77
CA THR A 208 -11.85 -21.91 -7.46
C THR A 208 -10.91 -22.48 -8.51
N PHE A 209 -9.87 -23.19 -8.04
CA PHE A 209 -8.87 -23.85 -8.86
C PHE A 209 -8.84 -25.34 -8.52
N LYS A 210 -8.59 -26.21 -9.51
CA LYS A 210 -8.52 -27.67 -9.31
C LYS A 210 -7.21 -28.26 -9.83
N GLY A 211 -6.77 -29.30 -9.12
CA GLY A 211 -5.65 -30.15 -9.50
C GLY A 211 -4.29 -29.49 -9.36
N GLU A 212 -3.24 -30.25 -9.65
CA GLU A 212 -1.85 -29.83 -9.48
C GLU A 212 -1.45 -28.69 -10.43
N ARG A 213 -2.13 -28.60 -11.59
CA ARG A 213 -1.89 -27.56 -12.60
C ARG A 213 -2.59 -26.23 -12.30
N PHE A 214 -3.31 -26.13 -11.17
CA PHE A 214 -4.00 -24.91 -10.77
C PHE A 214 -4.97 -24.37 -11.84
N ALA A 215 -5.77 -25.28 -12.43
CA ALA A 215 -6.71 -24.90 -13.47
C ALA A 215 -7.94 -24.22 -12.86
N ALA A 216 -8.32 -23.05 -13.36
CA ALA A 216 -9.56 -22.37 -12.97
C ALA A 216 -10.78 -23.22 -13.35
N VAL A 217 -11.83 -23.16 -12.51
CA VAL A 217 -13.08 -23.94 -12.62
C VAL A 217 -14.27 -23.01 -12.73
#